data_AF-A0A7J4XFM5-F1
#
_entry.id   AF-A0A7J4XFM5-F1
#
_cell.length_a   1.000
_cell.length_b   1.000
_cell.length_c   1.000
_cell.angle_alpha   90.00
_cell.angle_beta   90.00
_cell.angle_gamma   90.00
#
_symmetry.space_group_name_H-M   'P 1'
#
loop_
_entity.id
_entity.type
_entity.pdbx_description
1 polymer ?
#
loop_
_entity_poly.entity_id
_entity_poly.type
_entity_poly.pdbx_seq_one_letter_code
_entity_poly.pdbx_strand_id
1 'polypeptide(L)'
;MIKIDKTDKILDYPILYNGYPIINEVHCTIQNVNNVSVNNFLLLDDYYGRFFTDNILNGYALYGNTNNMDFYRSGVNIKNKVIDELRVPYRKIPIYECTDLSEIESLYSQIQIQNPDYRILLRGQNKLYTIQRSEKENYLLFGDKSVKEPSFLPSFLRQDYDELFLQSIWNNTASMLLSKITPKSQDFNDKLLMFRQSPNFQMFSLAIAQHYGLPSVGLDLTDDLRVALWFALNTIDISGDGHANNELVDDDDESIIFIFRCPQNTVFKYHNWNIASISENSRPELQHAWFNHVGWGISKNQMALHLVCGFRVSKEWSNCTFSSVSEIFPNRETDYILDFFLELIDKRMDKDCRVGRILSKIYQF
;
A
#
# COMPACT_ATOMS: atom_id res chain seq x y z
N MET A 1 -14.80 9.70 -11.10
CA MET A 1 -15.60 10.36 -10.03
C MET A 1 -17.04 9.85 -10.05
N ILE A 2 -17.65 9.74 -8.87
CA ILE A 2 -18.99 9.18 -8.63
C ILE A 2 -19.92 10.32 -8.20
N LYS A 3 -21.21 10.28 -8.58
CA LYS A 3 -22.22 11.20 -8.05
C LYS A 3 -22.82 10.65 -6.76
N ILE A 4 -22.93 11.49 -5.74
CA ILE A 4 -23.53 11.16 -4.44
C ILE A 4 -24.64 12.17 -4.14
N ASP A 5 -25.80 11.69 -3.69
CA ASP A 5 -26.90 12.55 -3.27
C ASP A 5 -26.52 13.30 -1.98
N LYS A 6 -26.89 14.58 -1.86
CA LYS A 6 -26.65 15.36 -0.63
C LYS A 6 -27.33 14.77 0.60
N THR A 7 -28.32 13.90 0.46
CA THR A 7 -28.96 13.18 1.57
C THR A 7 -28.25 11.86 1.92
N ASP A 8 -27.16 11.51 1.24
CA ASP A 8 -26.40 10.29 1.54
C ASP A 8 -25.72 10.40 2.91
N LYS A 9 -25.85 9.36 3.73
CA LYS A 9 -25.29 9.28 5.09
C LYS A 9 -23.76 9.36 5.12
N ILE A 10 -23.09 9.06 4.00
CA ILE A 10 -21.65 9.24 3.87
C ILE A 10 -21.27 10.72 4.10
N LEU A 11 -22.14 11.67 3.73
CA LEU A 11 -21.87 13.10 3.90
C LEU A 11 -22.10 13.60 5.33
N ASP A 12 -22.98 12.94 6.08
CA ASP A 12 -23.18 13.24 7.50
C ASP A 12 -21.98 12.78 8.36
N TYR A 13 -21.35 11.66 7.95
CA TYR A 13 -20.27 11.02 8.70
C TYR A 13 -19.09 10.56 7.81
N PRO A 14 -18.46 11.46 7.03
CA PRO A 14 -17.47 11.08 6.02
C PRO A 14 -16.30 10.29 6.61
N ILE A 15 -15.86 10.66 7.82
CA ILE A 15 -14.74 9.99 8.51
C ILE A 15 -15.02 8.50 8.75
N LEU A 16 -16.27 8.09 9.02
CA LEU A 16 -16.63 6.69 9.23
C LEU A 16 -16.47 5.83 7.97
N TYR A 17 -16.46 6.47 6.80
CA TYR A 17 -16.29 5.81 5.50
C TYR A 17 -14.91 6.08 4.90
N ASN A 18 -13.97 6.60 5.68
CA ASN A 18 -12.65 7.07 5.21
C ASN A 18 -12.74 8.21 4.19
N GLY A 19 -13.81 9.02 4.23
CA GLY A 19 -13.96 10.22 3.42
C GLY A 19 -13.28 11.42 4.06
N TYR A 20 -12.71 12.29 3.23
CA TYR A 20 -12.16 13.57 3.67
C TYR A 20 -13.31 14.53 4.02
N PRO A 21 -13.30 15.14 5.21
CA PRO A 21 -14.45 15.90 5.70
C PRO A 21 -14.63 17.27 5.01
N ILE A 22 -13.61 17.77 4.32
CA ILE A 22 -13.67 19.09 3.67
C ILE A 22 -14.21 18.93 2.26
N ILE A 23 -15.37 19.53 2.01
CA ILE A 23 -15.94 19.68 0.68
C ILE A 23 -15.23 20.83 -0.05
N ASN A 24 -14.97 20.67 -1.34
CA ASN A 24 -14.32 21.66 -2.20
C ASN A 24 -12.88 22.01 -1.79
N GLU A 25 -12.13 21.10 -1.17
CA GLU A 25 -10.68 21.30 -1.03
C GLU A 25 -10.04 21.30 -2.42
N VAL A 26 -9.44 22.42 -2.81
CA VAL A 26 -8.78 22.58 -4.11
C VAL A 26 -7.39 23.17 -3.95
N HIS A 27 -6.56 23.00 -4.97
CA HIS A 27 -5.23 23.56 -5.00
C HIS A 27 -5.29 25.10 -4.93
N CYS A 28 -4.35 25.71 -4.22
CA CYS A 28 -4.31 27.15 -3.96
C CYS A 28 -4.21 28.03 -5.22
N THR A 29 -3.89 27.45 -6.38
CA THR A 29 -3.86 28.14 -7.67
C THR A 29 -5.26 28.36 -8.27
N ILE A 30 -6.30 27.70 -7.75
CA ILE A 30 -7.68 27.92 -8.21
C ILE A 30 -8.23 29.19 -7.54
N GLN A 31 -8.51 30.18 -8.37
CA GLN A 31 -9.14 31.43 -7.95
C GLN A 31 -10.66 31.26 -7.99
N ASN A 32 -11.36 31.71 -6.94
CA ASN A 32 -12.82 31.70 -6.77
C ASN A 32 -13.46 30.30 -6.66
N VAL A 33 -13.48 29.76 -5.44
CA VAL A 33 -14.32 28.62 -5.09
C VAL A 33 -15.71 29.12 -4.71
N ASN A 34 -16.65 29.12 -5.66
CA ASN A 34 -18.05 29.39 -5.34
C ASN A 34 -18.67 28.17 -4.64
N ASN A 35 -18.89 28.27 -3.32
CA ASN A 35 -19.40 27.18 -2.49
C ASN A 35 -20.91 26.93 -2.60
N VAL A 36 -21.65 27.75 -3.35
CA VAL A 36 -23.10 27.56 -3.51
C VAL A 36 -23.32 26.50 -4.58
N SER A 37 -23.73 25.29 -4.19
CA SER A 37 -24.14 24.24 -5.13
C SER A 37 -25.62 24.39 -5.48
N VAL A 38 -25.95 24.49 -6.77
CA VAL A 38 -27.33 24.60 -7.28
C VAL A 38 -28.01 23.22 -7.39
N ASN A 39 -27.21 22.15 -7.45
CA ASN A 39 -27.70 20.77 -7.65
C ASN A 39 -27.81 19.99 -6.34
N ASN A 40 -28.63 18.94 -6.32
CA ASN A 40 -28.81 18.07 -5.15
C ASN A 40 -27.73 16.99 -4.99
N PHE A 41 -26.68 17.00 -5.78
CA PHE A 41 -25.60 16.03 -5.70
C PHE A 41 -24.22 16.68 -5.49
N LEU A 42 -23.30 15.85 -5.01
CA LEU A 42 -21.87 16.10 -4.96
C LEU A 42 -21.14 15.07 -5.83
N LEU A 43 -19.93 15.42 -6.24
CA LEU A 43 -19.00 14.52 -6.91
C LEU A 43 -17.99 14.00 -5.90
N LEU A 44 -17.81 12.68 -5.86
CA LEU A 44 -16.82 11.98 -5.07
C LEU A 44 -15.69 11.51 -5.98
N ASP A 45 -14.46 11.88 -5.64
CA ASP A 45 -13.27 11.16 -6.08
C ASP A 45 -12.98 10.03 -5.08
N ASP A 46 -13.45 8.83 -5.40
CA ASP A 46 -13.40 7.65 -4.51
C ASP A 46 -12.02 6.98 -4.41
N TYR A 47 -11.05 7.49 -5.16
CA TYR A 47 -9.64 7.16 -4.95
C TYR A 47 -9.06 7.88 -3.74
N TYR A 48 -9.54 9.08 -3.39
CA TYR A 48 -8.99 9.89 -2.30
C TYR A 48 -10.03 10.40 -1.30
N GLY A 49 -11.30 9.99 -1.44
CA GLY A 49 -12.40 10.34 -0.56
C GLY A 49 -12.76 11.82 -0.58
N ARG A 50 -12.61 12.49 -1.73
CA ARG A 50 -12.74 13.95 -1.83
C ARG A 50 -14.05 14.34 -2.46
N PHE A 51 -14.72 15.31 -1.86
CA PHE A 51 -16.05 15.76 -2.27
C PHE A 51 -16.00 17.13 -2.94
N PHE A 52 -16.68 17.24 -4.07
CA PHE A 52 -16.74 18.43 -4.89
C PHE A 52 -18.18 18.78 -5.25
N THR A 53 -18.50 20.07 -5.16
CA THR A 53 -19.75 20.61 -5.70
C THR A 53 -19.65 20.79 -7.21
N ASP A 54 -20.74 20.61 -7.96
CA ASP A 54 -20.71 20.76 -9.42
C ASP A 54 -20.22 22.12 -9.92
N ASN A 55 -20.44 23.18 -9.15
CA ASN A 55 -20.04 24.53 -9.55
C ASN A 55 -18.52 24.72 -9.57
N ILE A 56 -17.78 23.88 -8.84
CA ILE A 56 -16.31 23.89 -8.84
C ILE A 56 -15.73 23.30 -10.13
N LEU A 57 -16.54 22.57 -10.91
CA LEU A 57 -16.12 21.97 -12.19
C LEU A 57 -15.79 23.00 -13.27
N ASN A 58 -16.22 24.26 -13.08
CA ASN A 58 -15.82 25.36 -13.94
C ASN A 58 -14.36 25.79 -13.70
N GLY A 59 -13.76 25.39 -12.56
CA GLY A 59 -12.33 25.49 -12.30
C GLY A 59 -11.62 24.23 -12.79
N TYR A 60 -10.72 24.39 -13.76
CA TYR A 60 -9.87 23.29 -14.21
C TYR A 60 -8.73 23.03 -13.21
N ALA A 61 -8.32 21.77 -13.09
CA ALA A 61 -7.21 21.31 -12.26
C ALA A 61 -7.45 21.42 -10.73
N LEU A 62 -8.49 20.75 -10.23
CA LEU A 62 -8.84 20.71 -8.79
C LEU A 62 -7.67 20.39 -7.86
N TYR A 63 -6.76 19.52 -8.28
CA TYR A 63 -5.52 19.11 -7.60
C TYR A 63 -4.28 19.89 -8.06
N GLY A 64 -4.47 20.97 -8.80
CA GLY A 64 -3.42 21.83 -9.34
C GLY A 64 -2.98 21.40 -10.74
N ASN A 65 -2.63 22.39 -11.56
CA ASN A 65 -2.23 22.18 -12.94
C ASN A 65 -0.83 21.57 -13.01
N THR A 66 -0.70 20.35 -13.54
CA THR A 66 0.55 19.59 -13.64
C THR A 66 1.72 20.42 -14.20
N ASN A 67 1.47 21.22 -15.23
CA ASN A 67 2.52 22.00 -15.91
C ASN A 67 3.04 23.19 -15.09
N ASN A 68 2.25 23.66 -14.12
CA ASN A 68 2.57 24.85 -13.32
C ASN A 68 2.98 24.49 -11.89
N MET A 69 3.11 23.21 -11.57
CA MET A 69 3.47 22.75 -10.23
C MET A 69 4.94 22.38 -10.13
N ASP A 70 5.55 22.81 -9.05
CA ASP A 70 6.87 22.32 -8.65
C ASP A 70 6.81 20.86 -8.24
N PHE A 71 7.94 20.17 -8.35
CA PHE A 71 8.10 18.84 -7.75
C PHE A 71 7.98 18.91 -6.23
N TYR A 72 7.38 17.87 -5.68
CA TYR A 72 7.20 17.72 -4.25
C TYR A 72 8.55 17.62 -3.55
N ARG A 73 8.71 18.38 -2.47
CA ARG A 73 9.97 18.46 -1.73
C ARG A 73 9.95 17.48 -0.57
N SER A 74 10.94 16.58 -0.55
CA SER A 74 11.15 15.59 0.52
C SER A 74 11.80 16.17 1.78
N GLY A 75 12.19 17.45 1.75
CA GLY A 75 13.08 18.07 2.74
C GLY A 75 14.57 17.89 2.41
N VAL A 76 14.89 17.09 1.40
CA VAL A 76 16.26 16.86 0.90
C VAL A 76 16.41 17.48 -0.49
N ASN A 77 17.56 18.09 -0.76
CA ASN A 77 17.90 18.60 -2.09
C ASN A 77 18.47 17.46 -2.95
N ILE A 78 17.60 16.76 -3.67
CA ILE A 78 17.99 15.67 -4.58
C ILE A 78 18.51 16.30 -5.88
N LYS A 79 19.79 16.06 -6.18
CA LYS A 79 20.48 16.59 -7.37
C LYS A 79 20.30 15.72 -8.61
N ASN A 80 19.84 14.48 -8.43
CA ASN A 80 19.59 13.54 -9.51
C ASN A 80 18.60 14.11 -10.53
N LYS A 81 18.78 13.73 -11.79
CA LYS A 81 17.90 14.14 -12.88
C LYS A 81 16.53 13.52 -12.69
N VAL A 82 15.48 14.33 -12.81
CA VAL A 82 14.11 13.84 -12.92
C VAL A 82 13.90 13.32 -14.33
N ILE A 83 13.49 12.06 -14.46
CA ILE A 83 13.30 11.36 -15.74
C ILE A 83 11.83 11.06 -16.04
N ASP A 84 11.00 11.01 -15.01
CA ASP A 84 9.55 10.85 -15.13
C ASP A 84 8.86 11.53 -13.95
N GLU A 85 7.54 11.67 -14.03
CA GLU A 85 6.74 12.29 -12.99
C GLU A 85 5.40 11.61 -12.79
N LEU A 86 4.95 11.63 -11.54
CA LEU A 86 3.64 11.13 -11.14
C LEU A 86 2.82 12.26 -10.53
N ARG A 87 1.51 12.09 -10.49
CA ARG A 87 0.60 13.01 -9.82
C ARG A 87 -0.22 12.29 -8.77
N VAL A 88 -0.37 12.96 -7.65
CA VAL A 88 -1.36 12.67 -6.61
C VAL A 88 -2.00 14.00 -6.23
N PRO A 89 -3.12 14.01 -5.49
CA PRO A 89 -3.74 15.26 -5.06
C PRO A 89 -2.73 16.26 -4.50
N TYR A 90 -2.71 17.44 -5.11
CA TYR A 90 -1.90 18.60 -4.75
C TYR A 90 -0.37 18.41 -4.83
N ARG A 91 0.14 17.34 -5.44
CA ARG A 91 1.59 17.10 -5.51
C ARG A 91 2.04 16.44 -6.79
N LYS A 92 3.16 16.96 -7.32
CA LYS A 92 3.86 16.38 -8.46
C LYS A 92 5.06 15.62 -7.94
N ILE A 93 5.05 14.31 -8.09
CA ILE A 93 6.03 13.41 -7.49
C ILE A 93 7.12 13.12 -8.53
N PRO A 94 8.40 13.43 -8.23
CA PRO A 94 9.49 13.15 -9.15
C PRO A 94 9.90 11.67 -9.13
N ILE A 95 10.27 11.14 -10.31
CA ILE A 95 11.02 9.89 -10.45
C ILE A 95 12.44 10.27 -10.92
N TYR A 96 13.42 9.86 -10.15
CA TYR A 96 14.82 10.18 -10.38
C TYR A 96 15.56 9.04 -11.07
N GLU A 97 16.56 9.42 -11.87
CA GLU A 97 17.59 8.53 -12.38
C GLU A 97 18.73 8.41 -11.38
N CYS A 98 19.12 7.18 -11.08
CA CYS A 98 20.28 6.87 -10.24
C CYS A 98 21.24 6.00 -11.04
N THR A 99 22.54 6.29 -10.89
CA THR A 99 23.59 5.47 -11.51
C THR A 99 24.06 4.35 -10.60
N ASP A 100 23.80 4.45 -9.29
CA ASP A 100 24.27 3.49 -8.29
C ASP A 100 23.25 3.36 -7.14
N LEU A 101 23.14 2.16 -6.57
CA LEU A 101 22.25 1.88 -5.44
C LEU A 101 22.62 2.68 -4.18
N SER A 102 23.90 2.98 -3.97
CA SER A 102 24.40 3.76 -2.83
C SER A 102 23.86 5.20 -2.82
N GLU A 103 23.50 5.76 -3.99
CA GLU A 103 22.82 7.05 -4.07
C GLU A 103 21.43 6.98 -3.42
N ILE A 104 20.69 5.91 -3.70
CA ILE A 104 19.36 5.67 -3.13
C ILE A 104 19.47 5.47 -1.63
N GLU A 105 20.46 4.69 -1.16
CA GLU A 105 20.70 4.46 0.28
C GLU A 105 21.01 5.77 1.04
N SER A 106 21.89 6.61 0.47
CA SER A 106 22.24 7.91 1.04
C SER A 106 21.03 8.84 1.09
N LEU A 107 20.25 8.92 0.01
CA LEU A 107 19.05 9.75 -0.06
C LEU A 107 17.95 9.25 0.89
N TYR A 108 17.73 7.94 0.97
CA TYR A 108 16.78 7.32 1.90
C TYR A 108 17.12 7.70 3.35
N SER A 109 18.39 7.56 3.73
CA SER A 109 18.88 7.94 5.06
C SER A 109 18.70 9.43 5.36
N GLN A 110 18.99 10.30 4.38
CA GLN A 110 18.79 11.75 4.53
C GLN A 110 17.31 12.11 4.69
N ILE A 111 16.41 11.47 3.93
CA ILE A 111 14.96 11.69 4.03
C ILE A 111 14.47 11.25 5.41
N GLN A 112 14.97 10.13 5.96
CA GLN A 112 14.67 9.70 7.33
C GLN A 112 15.07 10.78 8.36
N ILE A 113 16.30 11.30 8.27
CA ILE A 113 16.82 12.32 9.20
C ILE A 113 15.99 13.61 9.13
N GLN A 114 15.59 14.04 7.93
CA GLN A 114 14.81 15.28 7.73
C GLN A 114 13.32 15.14 8.12
N ASN A 115 12.83 13.93 8.37
CA ASN A 115 11.42 13.66 8.65
C ASN A 115 11.25 12.76 9.90
N PRO A 116 11.73 13.19 11.08
CA PRO A 116 11.78 12.35 12.30
C PRO A 116 10.40 11.94 12.82
N ASP A 117 9.37 12.74 12.55
CA ASP A 117 7.99 12.48 12.97
C ASP A 117 7.27 11.44 12.07
N TYR A 118 7.93 10.96 11.02
CA TYR A 118 7.36 10.03 10.06
C TYR A 118 8.11 8.70 10.08
N ARG A 119 7.51 7.68 9.46
CA ARG A 119 8.22 6.47 9.03
C ARG A 119 8.47 6.59 7.53
N ILE A 120 9.74 6.54 7.15
CA ILE A 120 10.14 6.53 5.75
C ILE A 120 10.30 5.09 5.32
N LEU A 121 9.49 4.67 4.38
CA LEU A 121 9.36 3.28 3.95
C LEU A 121 9.49 3.19 2.43
N LEU A 122 9.79 1.98 1.97
CA LEU A 122 10.13 1.67 0.60
C LEU A 122 9.13 0.69 0.00
N ARG A 123 8.96 0.75 -1.32
CA ARG A 123 8.28 -0.30 -2.09
C ARG A 123 8.91 -0.44 -3.47
N GLY A 124 9.32 -1.65 -3.81
CA GLY A 124 9.70 -1.99 -5.18
C GLY A 124 8.49 -2.30 -6.04
N GLN A 125 8.53 -1.86 -7.30
CA GLN A 125 7.65 -2.34 -8.35
C GLN A 125 8.46 -2.55 -9.64
N ASN A 126 8.25 -3.69 -10.28
CA ASN A 126 8.84 -4.00 -11.59
C ASN A 126 8.28 -3.19 -12.75
N LYS A 127 7.13 -2.55 -12.54
CA LYS A 127 6.52 -1.63 -13.49
C LYS A 127 5.64 -0.61 -12.79
N LEU A 128 5.36 0.49 -13.47
CA LEU A 128 4.45 1.51 -12.97
C LEU A 128 3.00 1.10 -13.21
N TYR A 129 2.25 0.90 -12.13
CA TYR A 129 0.80 0.71 -12.22
C TYR A 129 0.10 2.05 -12.05
N THR A 130 -0.79 2.41 -12.98
CA THR A 130 -1.52 3.68 -12.95
C THR A 130 -3.03 3.50 -12.84
N ILE A 131 -3.69 4.47 -12.23
CA ILE A 131 -5.15 4.55 -12.22
C ILE A 131 -5.63 4.93 -13.61
N GLN A 132 -6.61 4.17 -14.12
CA GLN A 132 -7.19 4.39 -15.43
C GLN A 132 -8.38 5.35 -15.33
N ARG A 133 -8.10 6.65 -15.33
CA ARG A 133 -9.13 7.71 -15.43
C ARG A 133 -9.41 8.06 -16.89
N SER A 134 -10.61 8.57 -17.15
CA SER A 134 -10.90 9.18 -18.46
C SER A 134 -10.08 10.47 -18.64
N GLU A 135 -9.74 10.82 -19.89
CA GLU A 135 -9.02 12.07 -20.19
C GLU A 135 -9.74 13.30 -19.63
N LYS A 136 -11.08 13.31 -19.67
CA LYS A 136 -11.91 14.39 -19.14
C LYS A 136 -11.73 14.52 -17.63
N GLU A 137 -11.67 13.40 -16.92
CA GLU A 137 -11.47 13.39 -15.48
C GLU A 137 -10.04 13.79 -15.11
N ASN A 138 -9.04 13.30 -15.83
CA ASN A 138 -7.65 13.74 -15.67
C ASN A 138 -7.50 15.25 -15.88
N TYR A 139 -8.08 15.78 -16.96
CA TYR A 139 -8.02 17.21 -17.26
C TYR A 139 -8.73 18.05 -16.18
N LEU A 140 -9.87 17.58 -15.68
CA LEU A 140 -10.58 18.24 -14.60
C LEU A 140 -9.78 18.26 -13.30
N LEU A 141 -9.20 17.13 -12.90
CA LEU A 141 -8.50 17.00 -11.63
C LEU A 141 -7.11 17.63 -11.68
N PHE A 142 -6.36 17.48 -12.77
CA PHE A 142 -4.94 17.82 -12.84
C PHE A 142 -4.58 18.86 -13.92
N GLY A 143 -5.54 19.29 -14.74
CA GLY A 143 -5.29 20.24 -15.83
C GLY A 143 -4.54 19.65 -17.03
N ASP A 144 -4.32 18.33 -17.04
CA ASP A 144 -3.60 17.58 -18.07
C ASP A 144 -4.32 16.24 -18.27
N LYS A 145 -4.46 15.80 -19.53
CA LYS A 145 -5.16 14.58 -19.94
C LYS A 145 -4.33 13.32 -19.75
N SER A 146 -3.00 13.43 -19.84
CA SER A 146 -2.03 12.32 -19.87
C SER A 146 -1.34 12.06 -18.53
N VAL A 147 -1.97 12.48 -17.44
CA VAL A 147 -1.40 12.35 -16.10
C VAL A 147 -1.23 10.90 -15.68
N LYS A 148 -0.04 10.58 -15.16
CA LYS A 148 0.27 9.30 -14.51
C LYS A 148 -0.05 9.39 -13.02
N GLU A 149 -1.22 8.90 -12.64
CA GLU A 149 -1.59 8.75 -11.23
C GLU A 149 -1.24 7.32 -10.76
N PRO A 150 -0.41 7.14 -9.72
CA PRO A 150 0.03 5.81 -9.32
C PRO A 150 -1.09 5.04 -8.63
N SER A 151 -1.17 3.75 -8.92
CA SER A 151 -2.15 2.82 -8.37
C SER A 151 -1.53 2.02 -7.21
N PHE A 152 -1.73 2.52 -6.00
CA PHE A 152 -1.43 1.79 -4.76
C PHE A 152 -2.71 1.24 -4.15
N LEU A 153 -3.57 0.69 -5.02
CA LEU A 153 -4.83 0.10 -4.61
C LEU A 153 -4.58 -1.20 -3.82
N PRO A 154 -5.26 -1.36 -2.67
CA PRO A 154 -5.31 -2.62 -1.94
C PRO A 154 -5.63 -3.82 -2.82
N SER A 155 -5.13 -4.98 -2.44
CA SER A 155 -5.35 -6.24 -3.17
C SER A 155 -6.83 -6.66 -3.19
N PHE A 156 -7.63 -6.30 -2.18
CA PHE A 156 -9.05 -6.66 -2.14
C PHE A 156 -9.89 -6.01 -3.24
N LEU A 157 -9.62 -4.75 -3.57
CA LEU A 157 -10.35 -4.01 -4.61
C LEU A 157 -10.11 -4.57 -6.00
N ARG A 158 -8.91 -5.13 -6.22
CA ARG A 158 -8.55 -5.79 -7.50
C ARG A 158 -9.27 -7.13 -7.68
N GLN A 159 -9.80 -7.69 -6.61
CA GLN A 159 -10.40 -9.04 -6.58
C GLN A 159 -11.89 -9.02 -6.21
N ASP A 160 -12.49 -7.83 -6.14
CA ASP A 160 -13.91 -7.59 -5.83
C ASP A 160 -14.38 -8.29 -4.54
N TYR A 161 -13.54 -8.26 -3.50
CA TYR A 161 -13.92 -8.76 -2.18
C TYR A 161 -14.59 -7.69 -1.34
N ASP A 162 -15.56 -8.10 -0.53
CA ASP A 162 -16.17 -7.25 0.48
C ASP A 162 -15.19 -7.05 1.65
N GLU A 163 -15.05 -5.81 2.10
CA GLU A 163 -14.09 -5.43 3.14
C GLU A 163 -14.41 -6.09 4.49
N LEU A 164 -15.67 -6.04 4.92
CA LEU A 164 -16.12 -6.60 6.19
C LEU A 164 -15.94 -8.12 6.21
N PHE A 165 -16.20 -8.77 5.09
CA PHE A 165 -15.95 -10.18 4.88
C PHE A 165 -14.47 -10.54 5.07
N LEU A 166 -13.55 -9.78 4.46
CA LEU A 166 -12.11 -10.01 4.64
C LEU A 166 -11.66 -9.76 6.07
N GLN A 167 -12.09 -8.65 6.69
CA GLN A 167 -11.79 -8.38 8.09
C GLN A 167 -12.25 -9.52 9.00
N SER A 168 -13.45 -10.07 8.75
CA SER A 168 -14.00 -11.18 9.52
C SER A 168 -13.18 -12.47 9.36
N ILE A 169 -12.84 -12.84 8.12
CA ILE A 169 -12.04 -14.04 7.85
C ILE A 169 -10.65 -13.91 8.46
N TRP A 170 -9.99 -12.77 8.29
CA TRP A 170 -8.62 -12.59 8.77
C TRP A 170 -8.55 -12.50 10.28
N ASN A 171 -9.49 -11.80 10.93
CA ASN A 171 -9.59 -11.83 12.40
C ASN A 171 -9.81 -13.25 12.94
N ASN A 172 -10.67 -14.04 12.29
CA ASN A 172 -10.91 -15.43 12.70
C ASN A 172 -9.67 -16.31 12.48
N THR A 173 -9.02 -16.19 11.32
CA THR A 173 -7.84 -16.98 10.94
C THR A 173 -6.64 -16.64 11.83
N ALA A 174 -6.41 -15.36 12.10
CA ALA A 174 -5.40 -14.91 13.05
C ALA A 174 -5.71 -15.39 14.48
N SER A 175 -6.98 -15.42 14.88
CA SER A 175 -7.38 -15.94 16.20
C SER A 175 -7.08 -17.44 16.31
N MET A 176 -7.30 -18.19 15.24
CA MET A 176 -6.96 -19.61 15.16
C MET A 176 -5.45 -19.83 15.22
N LEU A 177 -4.67 -19.04 14.48
CA LEU A 177 -3.20 -19.06 14.52
C LEU A 177 -2.71 -18.86 15.95
N LEU A 178 -3.15 -17.77 16.60
CA LEU A 178 -2.73 -17.46 17.96
C LEU A 178 -3.16 -18.52 18.99
N SER A 179 -4.29 -19.20 18.75
CA SER A 179 -4.76 -20.26 19.65
C SER A 179 -3.94 -21.56 19.54
N LYS A 180 -3.18 -21.77 18.45
CA LYS A 180 -2.25 -22.89 18.32
C LYS A 180 -0.92 -22.65 19.02
N ILE A 181 -0.64 -21.41 19.42
CA ILE A 181 0.61 -21.05 20.07
C ILE A 181 0.56 -21.56 21.51
N THR A 182 1.50 -22.44 21.84
CA THR A 182 1.63 -22.93 23.22
C THR A 182 2.26 -21.82 24.07
N PRO A 183 1.60 -21.34 25.14
CA PRO A 183 2.16 -20.26 25.95
C PRO A 183 3.47 -20.69 26.61
N LYS A 184 4.53 -19.90 26.44
CA LYS A 184 5.84 -20.15 27.08
C LYS A 184 5.82 -19.83 28.58
N SER A 185 4.88 -19.00 29.04
CA SER A 185 4.70 -18.61 30.45
C SER A 185 3.29 -18.03 30.68
N GLN A 186 2.89 -17.85 31.95
CA GLN A 186 1.64 -17.17 32.29
C GLN A 186 1.63 -15.70 31.81
N ASP A 187 2.74 -14.98 32.00
CA ASP A 187 2.90 -13.59 31.52
C ASP A 187 2.73 -13.49 29.98
N PHE A 188 3.26 -14.47 29.24
CA PHE A 188 3.05 -14.54 27.80
C PHE A 188 1.57 -14.75 27.44
N ASN A 189 0.88 -15.64 28.17
CA ASN A 189 -0.53 -15.92 27.97
C ASN A 189 -1.40 -14.67 28.23
N ASP A 190 -1.12 -13.94 29.31
CA ASP A 190 -1.85 -12.71 29.66
C ASP A 190 -1.62 -11.63 28.60
N LYS A 191 -0.38 -11.45 28.13
CA LYS A 191 -0.05 -10.54 27.02
C LYS A 191 -0.76 -10.92 25.72
N LEU A 192 -0.80 -12.20 25.38
CA LEU A 192 -1.49 -12.70 24.19
C LEU A 192 -3.00 -12.43 24.27
N LEU A 193 -3.61 -12.64 25.44
CA LEU A 193 -5.01 -12.34 25.68
C LEU A 193 -5.31 -10.84 25.54
N MET A 194 -4.48 -9.99 26.15
CA MET A 194 -4.59 -8.53 26.01
C MET A 194 -4.43 -8.09 24.56
N PHE A 195 -3.48 -8.67 23.83
CA PHE A 195 -3.27 -8.36 22.42
C PHE A 195 -4.51 -8.67 21.58
N ARG A 196 -5.12 -9.84 21.76
CA ARG A 196 -6.36 -10.24 21.05
C ARG A 196 -7.54 -9.30 21.28
N GLN A 197 -7.56 -8.60 22.41
CA GLN A 197 -8.58 -7.61 22.75
C GLN A 197 -8.21 -6.18 22.31
N SER A 198 -7.00 -5.98 21.81
CA SER A 198 -6.51 -4.67 21.39
C SER A 198 -6.92 -4.35 19.95
N PRO A 199 -7.07 -3.05 19.58
CA PRO A 199 -7.28 -2.63 18.19
C PRO A 199 -6.17 -3.12 17.23
N ASN A 200 -4.97 -3.39 17.76
CA ASN A 200 -3.83 -3.85 16.97
C ASN A 200 -4.00 -5.27 16.44
N PHE A 201 -4.88 -6.07 17.05
CA PHE A 201 -5.15 -7.42 16.56
C PHE A 201 -5.77 -7.41 15.15
N GLN A 202 -6.68 -6.47 14.89
CA GLN A 202 -7.25 -6.30 13.56
C GLN A 202 -6.16 -5.95 12.53
N MET A 203 -5.28 -5.02 12.89
CA MET A 203 -4.17 -4.61 12.02
C MET A 203 -3.21 -5.76 11.73
N PHE A 204 -2.87 -6.53 12.75
CA PHE A 204 -2.07 -7.73 12.63
C PHE A 204 -2.70 -8.77 11.71
N SER A 205 -4.00 -9.01 11.84
CA SER A 205 -4.70 -10.01 11.01
C SER A 205 -4.64 -9.68 9.53
N LEU A 206 -4.80 -8.38 9.19
CA LEU A 206 -4.74 -7.87 7.83
C LEU A 206 -3.32 -7.89 7.29
N ALA A 207 -2.34 -7.51 8.11
CA ALA A 207 -0.93 -7.51 7.74
C ALA A 207 -0.42 -8.92 7.43
N ILE A 208 -0.75 -9.92 8.27
CA ILE A 208 -0.41 -11.31 7.98
C ILE A 208 -1.00 -11.73 6.64
N ALA A 209 -2.30 -11.50 6.42
CA ALA A 209 -2.96 -11.93 5.19
C ALA A 209 -2.19 -11.40 3.95
N GLN A 210 -1.91 -10.11 3.96
CA GLN A 210 -1.24 -9.43 2.87
C GLN A 210 0.14 -10.04 2.53
N HIS A 211 0.99 -10.30 3.53
CA HIS A 211 2.34 -10.84 3.29
C HIS A 211 2.37 -12.26 2.72
N TYR A 212 1.33 -13.06 2.96
CA TYR A 212 1.19 -14.40 2.38
C TYR A 212 0.42 -14.40 1.04
N GLY A 213 0.22 -13.22 0.42
CA GLY A 213 -0.44 -13.10 -0.88
C GLY A 213 -1.97 -13.10 -0.83
N LEU A 214 -2.55 -13.04 0.37
CA LEU A 214 -3.99 -12.99 0.55
C LEU A 214 -4.53 -11.56 0.39
N PRO A 215 -5.77 -11.39 -0.09
CA PRO A 215 -6.38 -10.08 -0.26
C PRO A 215 -6.53 -9.36 1.09
N SER A 216 -6.05 -8.12 1.17
CA SER A 216 -6.17 -7.23 2.32
C SER A 216 -6.46 -5.79 1.89
N VAL A 217 -6.79 -4.95 2.88
CA VAL A 217 -7.08 -3.52 2.74
C VAL A 217 -5.85 -2.60 2.76
N GLY A 218 -4.64 -3.16 2.86
CA GLY A 218 -3.43 -2.36 2.97
C GLY A 218 -2.43 -2.52 1.84
N LEU A 219 -1.29 -1.89 2.02
CA LEU A 219 -0.14 -1.93 1.14
C LEU A 219 1.09 -2.38 1.92
N ASP A 220 1.80 -3.34 1.34
CA ASP A 220 3.11 -3.77 1.84
C ASP A 220 4.17 -2.73 1.54
N LEU A 221 4.90 -2.39 2.59
CA LEU A 221 6.07 -1.53 2.55
C LEU A 221 7.20 -2.24 3.29
N THR A 222 8.42 -1.76 3.14
CA THR A 222 9.59 -2.28 3.86
C THR A 222 10.50 -1.13 4.31
N ASP A 223 11.31 -1.35 5.35
CA ASP A 223 12.41 -0.47 5.72
C ASP A 223 13.79 -0.97 5.24
N ASP A 224 13.83 -2.12 4.53
CA ASP A 224 15.05 -2.65 3.91
C ASP A 224 15.09 -2.37 2.40
N LEU A 225 16.11 -1.63 1.97
CA LEU A 225 16.32 -1.29 0.56
C LEU A 225 16.55 -2.53 -0.32
N ARG A 226 17.18 -3.58 0.19
CA ARG A 226 17.42 -4.83 -0.56
C ARG A 226 16.13 -5.55 -0.84
N VAL A 227 15.19 -5.56 0.11
CA VAL A 227 13.84 -6.11 -0.09
C VAL A 227 13.09 -5.32 -1.16
N ALA A 228 13.10 -3.98 -1.07
CA ALA A 228 12.47 -3.14 -2.08
C ALA A 228 13.09 -3.34 -3.46
N LEU A 229 14.42 -3.43 -3.55
CA LEU A 229 15.13 -3.69 -4.80
C LEU A 229 14.78 -5.07 -5.38
N TRP A 230 14.71 -6.11 -4.55
CA TRP A 230 14.32 -7.44 -5.00
C TRP A 230 12.93 -7.43 -5.66
N PHE A 231 11.94 -6.79 -5.05
CA PHE A 231 10.58 -6.66 -5.62
C PHE A 231 10.51 -5.73 -6.84
N ALA A 232 11.45 -4.79 -6.99
CA ALA A 232 11.56 -3.99 -8.19
C ALA A 232 12.15 -4.78 -9.36
N LEU A 233 13.08 -5.70 -9.10
CA LEU A 233 13.81 -6.43 -10.14
C LEU A 233 13.26 -7.83 -10.45
N ASN A 234 12.31 -8.35 -9.67
CA ASN A 234 11.77 -9.69 -9.86
C ASN A 234 10.28 -9.67 -10.18
N THR A 235 9.89 -10.52 -11.13
CA THR A 235 8.51 -10.96 -11.31
C THR A 235 8.28 -12.23 -10.50
N ILE A 236 7.03 -12.47 -10.09
CA ILE A 236 6.63 -13.70 -9.41
C ILE A 236 5.49 -14.30 -10.24
N ASP A 237 5.69 -15.53 -10.71
CA ASP A 237 4.64 -16.34 -11.33
C ASP A 237 4.22 -17.45 -10.36
N ILE A 238 2.91 -17.61 -10.18
CA ILE A 238 2.35 -18.57 -9.23
C ILE A 238 1.61 -19.63 -10.04
N SER A 239 2.11 -20.87 -10.02
CA SER A 239 1.46 -22.00 -10.66
C SER A 239 0.16 -22.39 -9.95
N GLY A 240 -0.72 -23.09 -10.66
CA GLY A 240 -2.06 -23.45 -10.16
C GLY A 240 -2.08 -24.35 -8.92
N ASP A 241 -0.94 -24.92 -8.53
CA ASP A 241 -0.74 -25.71 -7.31
C ASP A 241 -0.19 -24.87 -6.12
N GLY A 242 0.01 -23.56 -6.30
CA GLY A 242 0.48 -22.65 -5.26
C GLY A 242 2.01 -22.57 -5.15
N HIS A 243 2.77 -23.17 -6.06
CA HIS A 243 4.21 -22.94 -6.14
C HIS A 243 4.51 -21.63 -6.89
N ALA A 244 5.48 -20.86 -6.38
CA ALA A 244 5.92 -19.62 -6.98
C ALA A 244 7.31 -19.78 -7.57
N ASN A 245 7.51 -19.23 -8.76
CA ASN A 245 8.83 -19.03 -9.35
C ASN A 245 9.07 -17.54 -9.50
N ASN A 246 10.32 -17.11 -9.39
CA ASN A 246 10.72 -15.74 -9.69
C ASN A 246 11.66 -15.70 -10.88
N GLU A 247 11.54 -14.62 -11.64
CA GLU A 247 12.44 -14.33 -12.74
C GLU A 247 12.83 -12.85 -12.66
N LEU A 248 14.10 -12.56 -12.97
CA LEU A 248 14.54 -11.18 -13.11
C LEU A 248 13.79 -10.53 -14.28
N VAL A 249 13.45 -9.26 -14.13
CA VAL A 249 12.82 -8.48 -15.20
C VAL A 249 13.75 -8.39 -16.41
N ASP A 250 13.20 -8.67 -17.60
CA ASP A 250 13.95 -8.56 -18.85
C ASP A 250 14.27 -7.09 -19.17
N ASP A 251 13.30 -6.22 -18.95
CA ASP A 251 13.35 -4.77 -19.16
C ASP A 251 13.10 -4.06 -17.82
N ASP A 252 14.10 -3.31 -17.37
CA ASP A 252 14.12 -2.55 -16.12
C ASP A 252 13.76 -1.07 -16.31
N ASP A 253 13.37 -0.63 -17.52
CA ASP A 253 13.03 0.76 -17.81
C ASP A 253 11.88 1.31 -16.96
N GLU A 254 11.00 0.43 -16.48
CA GLU A 254 9.88 0.77 -15.58
C GLU A 254 10.08 0.28 -14.12
N SER A 255 11.23 -0.32 -13.80
CA SER A 255 11.51 -0.79 -12.45
C SER A 255 11.82 0.37 -11.53
N ILE A 256 11.02 0.52 -10.46
CA ILE A 256 11.07 1.68 -9.58
C ILE A 256 11.06 1.25 -8.10
N ILE A 257 11.92 1.89 -7.30
CA ILE A 257 11.78 1.93 -5.84
C ILE A 257 11.10 3.24 -5.45
N PHE A 258 9.94 3.13 -4.82
CA PHE A 258 9.18 4.27 -4.30
C PHE A 258 9.53 4.53 -2.84
N ILE A 259 9.66 5.81 -2.48
CA ILE A 259 9.79 6.26 -1.10
C ILE A 259 8.49 6.87 -0.59
N PHE A 260 8.03 6.38 0.55
CA PHE A 260 6.84 6.85 1.25
C PHE A 260 7.21 7.51 2.57
N ARG A 261 6.64 8.69 2.83
CA ARG A 261 6.67 9.37 4.12
C ARG A 261 5.33 9.17 4.82
N CYS A 262 5.26 8.15 5.67
CA CYS A 262 4.04 7.72 6.33
C CYS A 262 3.94 8.31 7.74
N PRO A 263 2.80 8.92 8.13
CA PRO A 263 2.55 9.23 9.52
C PRO A 263 2.61 7.97 10.38
N GLN A 264 3.19 8.05 11.58
CA GLN A 264 3.48 6.85 12.40
C GLN A 264 2.22 6.03 12.75
N ASN A 265 1.05 6.68 12.84
CA ASN A 265 -0.23 6.06 13.15
C ASN A 265 -0.96 5.47 11.92
N THR A 266 -0.35 5.53 10.73
CA THR A 266 -0.91 4.99 9.48
C THR A 266 -0.23 3.70 9.02
N VAL A 267 0.85 3.34 9.71
CA VAL A 267 1.69 2.19 9.38
C VAL A 267 1.96 1.36 10.61
N PHE A 268 2.13 0.08 10.39
CA PHE A 268 2.31 -0.92 11.43
C PHE A 268 3.48 -1.85 11.06
N LYS A 269 4.42 -2.11 11.98
CA LYS A 269 5.51 -3.09 11.81
C LYS A 269 5.20 -4.37 12.58
N TYR A 270 5.30 -5.50 11.90
CA TYR A 270 5.00 -6.83 12.44
C TYR A 270 5.72 -7.14 13.77
N HIS A 271 7.02 -6.84 13.83
CA HIS A 271 7.90 -7.08 14.97
C HIS A 271 7.44 -6.44 16.29
N ASN A 272 6.75 -5.29 16.25
CA ASN A 272 6.50 -4.45 17.42
C ASN A 272 5.61 -5.08 18.50
N TRP A 273 4.90 -6.18 18.22
CA TRP A 273 4.02 -6.84 19.19
C TRP A 273 4.61 -8.11 19.78
N ASN A 274 5.93 -8.30 19.66
CA ASN A 274 6.63 -9.47 20.19
C ASN A 274 6.11 -10.78 19.58
N ILE A 275 5.45 -10.68 18.42
CA ILE A 275 4.99 -11.79 17.60
C ILE A 275 6.19 -12.47 16.89
N ALA A 276 7.35 -11.81 16.85
CA ALA A 276 8.62 -12.46 16.56
C ALA A 276 8.83 -13.72 17.45
N SER A 277 8.30 -13.75 18.67
CA SER A 277 8.32 -14.95 19.52
C SER A 277 7.50 -16.14 19.00
N ILE A 278 6.63 -15.91 18.00
CA ILE A 278 5.79 -16.88 17.30
C ILE A 278 6.59 -17.50 16.15
N SER A 279 7.30 -16.68 15.35
CA SER A 279 8.22 -17.16 14.31
C SER A 279 9.19 -16.05 13.89
N GLU A 280 10.42 -16.14 14.38
CA GLU A 280 11.53 -15.25 14.02
C GLU A 280 11.91 -15.41 12.53
N ASN A 281 11.63 -16.58 11.95
CA ASN A 281 11.86 -16.90 10.54
C ASN A 281 10.60 -16.77 9.69
N SER A 282 9.65 -15.92 10.08
CA SER A 282 8.45 -15.70 9.27
C SER A 282 8.73 -14.75 8.12
N ARG A 283 8.00 -14.93 7.01
CA ARG A 283 8.12 -14.06 5.83
C ARG A 283 8.04 -12.55 6.14
N PRO A 284 7.10 -12.05 6.98
CA PRO A 284 7.06 -10.63 7.33
C PRO A 284 8.32 -10.13 8.05
N GLU A 285 8.94 -10.95 8.89
CA GLU A 285 10.18 -10.57 9.59
C GLU A 285 11.36 -10.50 8.63
N LEU A 286 11.55 -11.53 7.80
CA LEU A 286 12.64 -11.57 6.82
C LEU A 286 12.51 -10.50 5.73
N GLN A 287 11.29 -10.07 5.42
CA GLN A 287 11.03 -8.97 4.47
C GLN A 287 11.00 -7.58 5.12
N HIS A 288 11.30 -7.48 6.42
CA HIS A 288 11.30 -6.20 7.14
C HIS A 288 9.95 -5.45 6.99
N ALA A 289 8.87 -6.21 7.06
CA ALA A 289 7.62 -5.77 6.45
C ALA A 289 6.82 -4.79 7.33
N TRP A 290 6.28 -3.79 6.65
CA TRP A 290 5.39 -2.77 7.19
C TRP A 290 4.06 -2.80 6.45
N PHE A 291 2.98 -2.60 7.18
CA PHE A 291 1.63 -2.56 6.65
C PHE A 291 1.08 -1.14 6.72
N ASN A 292 0.79 -0.54 5.57
CA ASN A 292 0.04 0.71 5.50
C ASN A 292 -1.45 0.42 5.33
N HIS A 293 -2.30 1.06 6.14
CA HIS A 293 -3.69 0.66 6.28
C HIS A 293 -4.72 1.75 5.96
N VAL A 294 -4.34 2.76 5.16
CA VAL A 294 -5.24 3.91 4.91
C VAL A 294 -6.11 3.77 3.66
N GLY A 295 -5.92 2.73 2.83
CA GLY A 295 -6.69 2.53 1.60
C GLY A 295 -7.95 1.67 1.81
N TRP A 296 -8.99 2.23 2.42
CA TRP A 296 -10.27 1.54 2.64
C TRP A 296 -11.46 2.48 2.41
N GLY A 297 -12.68 1.95 2.40
CA GLY A 297 -13.89 2.75 2.18
C GLY A 297 -13.86 3.57 0.88
N ILE A 298 -14.14 4.88 0.98
CA ILE A 298 -14.19 5.80 -0.16
C ILE A 298 -12.87 6.53 -0.46
N SER A 299 -11.74 6.14 0.16
CA SER A 299 -10.40 6.64 -0.16
C SER A 299 -9.46 5.50 -0.55
N LYS A 300 -9.79 4.85 -1.67
CA LYS A 300 -9.18 3.56 -2.07
C LYS A 300 -7.67 3.63 -2.35
N ASN A 301 -7.18 4.79 -2.81
CA ASN A 301 -5.78 5.05 -3.17
C ASN A 301 -5.10 6.05 -2.21
N GLN A 302 -5.62 6.22 -1.00
CA GLN A 302 -5.09 7.17 -0.01
C GLN A 302 -3.60 6.98 0.26
N MET A 303 -3.10 5.75 0.12
CA MET A 303 -1.69 5.39 0.33
C MET A 303 -0.74 6.12 -0.63
N ALA A 304 -1.21 6.45 -1.85
CA ALA A 304 -0.43 7.26 -2.79
C ALA A 304 -0.14 8.67 -2.24
N LEU A 305 -0.94 9.18 -1.30
CA LEU A 305 -0.67 10.46 -0.65
C LEU A 305 0.53 10.40 0.31
N HIS A 306 1.08 9.23 0.62
CA HIS A 306 2.33 9.18 1.38
C HIS A 306 3.56 9.22 0.48
N LEU A 307 3.39 9.18 -0.85
CA LEU A 307 4.49 9.14 -1.80
C LEU A 307 5.31 10.44 -1.78
N VAL A 308 6.63 10.28 -1.81
CA VAL A 308 7.61 11.38 -1.80
C VAL A 308 8.31 11.49 -3.14
N CYS A 309 8.88 10.38 -3.61
CA CYS A 309 9.59 10.25 -4.88
C CYS A 309 9.72 8.78 -5.28
N GLY A 310 10.18 8.55 -6.52
CA GLY A 310 10.64 7.24 -6.98
C GLY A 310 12.07 7.31 -7.51
N PHE A 311 12.75 6.17 -7.56
CA PHE A 311 14.05 6.00 -8.19
C PHE A 311 13.95 4.86 -9.18
N ARG A 312 14.30 5.13 -10.44
CA ARG A 312 14.46 4.05 -11.42
C ARG A 312 15.67 3.22 -11.03
N VAL A 313 15.52 1.91 -11.08
CA VAL A 313 16.56 0.95 -10.69
C VAL A 313 16.98 0.10 -11.87
N SER A 314 18.23 -0.37 -11.83
CA SER A 314 18.74 -1.25 -12.87
C SER A 314 18.85 -2.70 -12.43
N LYS A 315 18.56 -3.64 -13.34
CA LYS A 315 18.77 -5.08 -13.17
C LYS A 315 20.22 -5.46 -12.94
N GLU A 316 21.18 -4.61 -13.31
CA GLU A 316 22.61 -4.79 -12.98
C GLU A 316 22.84 -4.83 -11.46
N TRP A 317 21.93 -4.26 -10.67
CA TRP A 317 21.98 -4.26 -9.21
C TRP A 317 21.35 -5.50 -8.58
N SER A 318 20.99 -6.52 -9.35
CA SER A 318 20.42 -7.77 -8.82
C SER A 318 21.34 -8.45 -7.80
N ASN A 319 22.65 -8.37 -8.00
CA ASN A 319 23.68 -8.87 -7.06
C ASN A 319 23.73 -8.10 -5.73
N CYS A 320 23.08 -6.94 -5.63
CA CYS A 320 22.95 -6.17 -4.38
C CYS A 320 21.74 -6.61 -3.54
N THR A 321 20.99 -7.63 -3.99
CA THR A 321 19.83 -8.17 -3.27
C THR A 321 20.22 -9.40 -2.43
N PHE A 322 19.51 -10.51 -2.58
CA PHE A 322 19.70 -11.76 -1.83
C PHE A 322 20.33 -12.82 -2.73
N SER A 323 21.16 -13.69 -2.15
CA SER A 323 21.77 -14.80 -2.88
C SER A 323 20.76 -15.93 -3.14
N SER A 324 19.76 -16.06 -2.26
CA SER A 324 18.65 -17.00 -2.40
C SER A 324 17.33 -16.35 -2.05
N VAL A 325 16.28 -16.73 -2.77
CA VAL A 325 14.89 -16.33 -2.49
C VAL A 325 14.45 -16.78 -1.09
N SER A 326 15.01 -17.89 -0.59
CA SER A 326 14.73 -18.40 0.75
C SER A 326 15.15 -17.46 1.88
N GLU A 327 15.99 -16.46 1.61
CA GLU A 327 16.37 -15.44 2.58
C GLU A 327 15.22 -14.49 2.92
N ILE A 328 14.24 -14.34 2.04
CA ILE A 328 13.05 -13.50 2.22
C ILE A 328 11.72 -14.24 2.06
N PHE A 329 11.74 -15.45 1.50
CA PHE A 329 10.61 -16.37 1.41
C PHE A 329 10.98 -17.71 2.08
N PRO A 330 10.85 -17.79 3.41
CA PRO A 330 11.15 -19.01 4.15
C PRO A 330 10.18 -20.13 3.75
N ASN A 331 10.66 -21.37 3.85
CA ASN A 331 9.86 -22.55 3.51
C ASN A 331 8.91 -22.92 4.65
N ARG A 332 8.03 -23.89 4.38
CA ARG A 332 7.04 -24.40 5.34
C ARG A 332 7.65 -24.90 6.66
N GLU A 333 8.88 -25.40 6.65
CA GLU A 333 9.52 -25.97 7.84
C GLU A 333 10.00 -24.89 8.83
N THR A 334 10.36 -23.72 8.31
CA THR A 334 10.91 -22.61 9.12
C THR A 334 9.89 -21.51 9.39
N ASP A 335 8.90 -21.35 8.52
CA ASP A 335 7.82 -20.36 8.67
C ASP A 335 6.54 -20.99 9.24
N TYR A 336 6.37 -20.83 10.55
CA TYR A 336 5.21 -21.35 11.29
C TYR A 336 3.87 -20.80 10.78
N ILE A 337 3.85 -19.57 10.26
CA ILE A 337 2.62 -18.94 9.80
C ILE A 337 2.25 -19.49 8.43
N LEU A 338 3.25 -19.67 7.55
CA LEU A 338 3.06 -20.36 6.28
C LEU A 338 2.54 -21.79 6.50
N ASP A 339 3.19 -22.56 7.40
CA ASP A 339 2.73 -23.92 7.73
C ASP A 339 1.29 -23.91 8.23
N PHE A 340 0.95 -23.02 9.15
CA PHE A 340 -0.42 -22.88 9.65
C PHE A 340 -1.43 -22.67 8.51
N PHE A 341 -1.13 -21.79 7.57
CA PHE A 341 -2.00 -21.53 6.43
C PHE A 341 -2.12 -22.73 5.49
N LEU A 342 -1.02 -23.39 5.17
CA LEU A 342 -1.02 -24.59 4.32
C LEU A 342 -1.78 -25.74 5.00
N GLU A 343 -1.63 -25.92 6.32
CA GLU A 343 -2.43 -26.89 7.08
C GLU A 343 -3.93 -26.62 7.02
N LEU A 344 -4.35 -25.34 7.02
CA LEU A 344 -5.77 -24.99 6.89
C LEU A 344 -6.32 -25.38 5.51
N ILE A 345 -5.52 -25.19 4.45
CA ILE A 345 -5.86 -25.61 3.08
C ILE A 345 -5.95 -27.14 3.01
N ASP A 346 -4.95 -27.84 3.56
CA ASP A 346 -4.85 -29.30 3.49
C ASP A 346 -5.99 -30.02 4.24
N LYS A 347 -6.35 -29.53 5.45
CA LYS A 347 -7.18 -30.29 6.40
C LYS A 347 -8.64 -29.86 6.46
N ARG A 348 -8.99 -28.62 6.06
CA ARG A 348 -10.24 -28.00 6.52
C ARG A 348 -11.06 -27.25 5.49
N MET A 349 -10.56 -27.05 4.27
CA MET A 349 -11.22 -26.16 3.32
C MET A 349 -11.67 -26.90 2.08
N ASP A 350 -12.98 -26.83 1.82
CA ASP A 350 -13.52 -27.06 0.50
C ASP A 350 -12.94 -25.98 -0.44
N LYS A 351 -12.15 -26.40 -1.43
CA LYS A 351 -11.49 -25.50 -2.39
C LYS A 351 -12.51 -24.73 -3.23
N ASP A 352 -13.74 -25.24 -3.36
CA ASP A 352 -14.80 -24.60 -4.14
C ASP A 352 -15.55 -23.52 -3.36
N CYS A 353 -15.42 -23.47 -2.03
CA CYS A 353 -16.02 -22.42 -1.20
C CYS A 353 -15.23 -21.10 -1.25
N ARG A 354 -15.89 -19.98 -0.96
CA ARG A 354 -15.29 -18.63 -1.08
C ARG A 354 -14.01 -18.47 -0.25
N VAL A 355 -13.93 -19.05 0.94
CA VAL A 355 -12.73 -18.98 1.79
C VAL A 355 -11.61 -19.87 1.24
N GLY A 356 -11.94 -21.07 0.76
CA GLY A 356 -10.99 -21.99 0.13
C GLY A 356 -10.31 -21.37 -1.10
N ARG A 357 -11.08 -20.68 -1.96
CA ARG A 357 -10.54 -19.94 -3.13
C ARG A 357 -9.65 -18.76 -2.77
N ILE A 358 -9.82 -18.18 -1.59
CA ILE A 358 -8.96 -17.10 -1.12
C ILE A 358 -7.65 -17.71 -0.60
N LEU A 359 -7.74 -18.73 0.24
CA LEU A 359 -6.56 -19.40 0.80
C LEU A 359 -5.73 -20.11 -0.28
N SER A 360 -6.33 -20.57 -1.38
CA SER A 360 -5.59 -21.15 -2.51
C SER A 360 -4.66 -20.17 -3.23
N LYS A 361 -4.70 -18.86 -2.88
CA LYS A 361 -3.76 -17.86 -3.42
C LYS A 361 -2.44 -17.79 -2.66
N ILE A 362 -2.36 -18.46 -1.52
CA ILE A 362 -1.11 -18.58 -0.76
C ILE A 362 -0.11 -19.31 -1.63
N TYR A 363 1.09 -18.77 -1.67
CA TYR A 363 2.17 -19.31 -2.47
C TYR A 363 3.42 -19.57 -1.64
N GLN A 364 4.20 -20.54 -2.09
CA GLN A 364 5.49 -20.92 -1.54
C GLN A 364 6.52 -21.03 -2.67
N PHE A 365 7.77 -20.61 -2.39
CA PHE A 365 8.90 -20.74 -3.30
C PHE A 365 9.62 -22.08 -3.11
#